data_AF-A0A2G9XPD4-F1
#
_entry.id   AF-A0A2G9XPD4-F1
#
_cell.length_a   1.000
_cell.length_b   1.000
_cell.length_c   1.000
_cell.angle_alpha   90.00
_cell.angle_beta   90.00
_cell.angle_gamma   90.00
#
_symmetry.space_group_name_H-M   'P 1'
#
loop_
_entity.id
_entity.type
_entity.pdbx_description
1 polymer ?
#
loop_
_entity_poly.entity_id
_entity_poly.type
_entity_poly.pdbx_seq_one_letter_code
_entity_poly.pdbx_strand_id
1 'polypeptide(L)'
;MTVLAGERVRDVHVTDDAISVDLFDGRTITVPLTWYPRLLHATPEQRTNWHIAGAGYGIHWPDIDEDLSTQGLLQGALAPRGATKAA
;
A
#
# COMPACT_ATOMS: atom_id res chain seq x y z
N MET A 1 -15.37 -10.92 9.51
CA MET A 1 -14.33 -9.99 9.98
C MET A 1 -14.83 -8.59 9.63
N THR A 2 -15.16 -7.79 10.64
CA THR A 2 -15.69 -6.44 10.42
C THR A 2 -14.52 -5.52 10.14
N VAL A 3 -14.44 -4.96 8.94
CA VAL A 3 -13.49 -3.86 8.65
C VAL A 3 -13.95 -2.68 9.50
N LEU A 4 -13.15 -2.29 10.49
CA LEU A 4 -13.53 -1.20 11.37
C LEU A 4 -13.45 0.10 10.56
N ALA A 5 -14.47 0.95 10.68
CA ALA A 5 -14.54 2.21 9.93
C ALA A 5 -13.35 3.17 10.17
N GLY A 6 -12.50 2.86 11.15
CA GLY A 6 -11.26 3.56 11.47
C GLY A 6 -10.06 3.19 10.60
N GLU A 7 -10.10 2.05 9.89
CA GLU A 7 -8.96 1.53 9.10
C GLU A 7 -8.87 2.12 7.70
N ARG A 8 -9.52 3.28 7.48
CA ARG A 8 -9.49 3.99 6.21
C ARG A 8 -8.21 4.78 6.08
N VAL A 9 -7.66 4.78 4.87
CA VAL A 9 -6.49 5.56 4.48
C VAL A 9 -6.79 7.04 4.63
N ARG A 10 -5.98 7.74 5.40
CA ARG A 10 -5.96 9.20 5.52
C ARG A 10 -4.87 9.79 4.65
N ASP A 11 -3.66 9.27 4.75
CA ASP A 11 -2.49 9.74 4.02
C ASP A 11 -1.49 8.61 3.77
N VAL A 12 -0.63 8.77 2.77
CA VAL A 12 0.40 7.81 2.40
C VAL A 12 1.71 8.54 2.12
N HIS A 13 2.76 8.11 2.82
CA HIS A 13 4.12 8.61 2.64
C HIS A 13 5.04 7.46 2.24
N VAL A 14 5.79 7.66 1.16
CA VAL A 14 6.77 6.68 0.68
C VAL A 14 8.15 7.33 0.72
N THR A 15 9.06 6.73 1.48
CA THR A 15 10.49 7.08 1.48
C THR A 15 11.27 6.05 0.68
N ASP A 16 12.59 6.17 0.60
CA ASP A 16 13.41 5.16 -0.08
C ASP A 16 13.47 3.82 0.64
N ASP A 17 13.15 3.80 1.95
CA ASP A 17 13.26 2.60 2.79
C ASP A 17 11.90 2.01 3.19
N ALA A 18 10.85 2.83 3.25
CA ALA A 18 9.58 2.44 3.85
C ALA A 18 8.37 3.09 3.19
N ILE A 19 7.23 2.42 3.33
CA ILE A 19 5.91 2.99 3.10
C ILE A 19 5.19 3.14 4.44
N SER A 20 4.63 4.32 4.68
CA SER A 20 3.84 4.65 5.85
C SER A 20 2.44 5.06 5.43
N VAL A 21 1.43 4.48 6.07
CA VAL A 21 0.01 4.76 5.83
C VAL A 21 -0.62 5.25 7.11
N ASP A 22 -1.10 6.48 7.09
CA ASP A 22 -1.88 7.07 8.17
C ASP A 22 -3.33 6.64 8.05
N LEU A 23 -3.93 6.23 9.15
CA LEU A 23 -5.33 5.83 9.23
C LEU A 23 -6.17 6.88 9.95
N PHE A 24 -7.46 6.92 9.65
CA PHE A 24 -8.40 7.84 10.29
C PHE A 24 -8.63 7.55 11.79
N ASP A 25 -8.31 6.35 12.27
CA ASP A 25 -8.32 6.02 13.70
C ASP A 25 -7.09 6.52 14.47
N GLY A 26 -6.16 7.20 13.81
CA GLY A 26 -4.96 7.77 14.41
C GLY A 26 -3.76 6.84 14.47
N ARG A 27 -3.87 5.61 13.94
CA ARG A 27 -2.72 4.72 13.74
C ARG A 27 -1.93 5.12 12.50
N THR A 28 -0.64 4.83 12.52
CA THR A 28 0.23 4.83 11.34
C THR A 28 0.82 3.43 11.19
N ILE A 29 0.71 2.85 10.00
CA ILE A 29 1.32 1.55 9.67
C ILE A 29 2.54 1.83 8.82
N THR A 30 3.72 1.40 9.28
CA THR A 30 4.96 1.52 8.52
C THR A 30 5.53 0.14 8.24
N VAL A 31 5.82 -0.13 6.97
CA VAL A 31 6.44 -1.38 6.52
C VAL A 31 7.59 -1.09 5.55
N PRO A 32 8.58 -2.00 5.42
CA PRO A 32 9.69 -1.81 4.48
C PRO A 32 9.22 -1.72 3.03
N LEU A 33 9.76 -0.78 2.27
CA LEU A 33 9.46 -0.62 0.84
C LEU A 33 9.87 -1.85 0.04
N THR A 34 10.90 -2.57 0.50
CA THR A 34 11.41 -3.80 -0.09
C THR A 34 10.37 -4.92 -0.19
N TRP A 35 9.26 -4.82 0.55
CA TRP A 35 8.15 -5.76 0.46
C TRP A 35 7.34 -5.61 -0.82
N TYR A 36 7.46 -4.47 -1.51
CA TYR A 36 6.69 -4.09 -2.70
C TYR A 36 7.63 -3.71 -3.85
N PRO A 37 8.12 -4.70 -4.63
CA PRO A 37 9.14 -4.47 -5.67
C PRO A 37 8.76 -3.42 -6.73
N ARG A 38 7.47 -3.28 -7.07
CA ARG A 38 7.02 -2.24 -8.02
C ARG A 38 7.22 -0.84 -7.44
N LEU A 39 6.84 -0.62 -6.18
CA LEU A 39 7.06 0.65 -5.48
C LEU A 39 8.54 0.90 -5.21
N LEU A 40 9.31 -0.15 -4.89
CA LEU A 40 10.76 -0.06 -4.70
C LEU A 40 11.46 0.50 -5.94
N HIS A 41 11.04 0.09 -7.14
CA HIS A 41 11.62 0.55 -8.40
C HIS A 41 10.93 1.77 -9.02
N ALA A 42 9.85 2.27 -8.40
CA ALA A 42 9.13 3.45 -8.88
C ALA A 42 9.93 4.73 -8.64
N THR A 43 9.77 5.72 -9.53
CA THR A 43 10.36 7.05 -9.33
C THR A 43 9.65 7.80 -8.20
N PRO A 44 10.27 8.84 -7.61
CA PRO A 44 9.61 9.66 -6.59
C PRO A 44 8.25 10.21 -7.05
N GLU A 45 8.15 10.67 -8.30
CA GLU A 45 6.91 11.20 -8.88
C GLU A 45 5.83 10.12 -8.92
N GLN A 46 6.17 8.91 -9.39
CA GLN A 46 5.25 7.78 -9.42
C GLN A 46 4.81 7.38 -8.00
N ARG A 47 5.73 7.34 -7.03
CA ARG A 47 5.41 7.02 -5.62
C ARG A 47 4.47 8.05 -4.99
N THR A 48 4.56 9.32 -5.40
CA THR A 48 3.65 10.36 -4.91
C THR A 48 2.28 10.37 -5.62
N ASN A 49 2.18 9.74 -6.80
CA ASN A 49 0.93 9.66 -7.55
C ASN A 49 0.11 8.43 -7.11
N TRP A 50 -0.53 8.54 -5.95
CA TRP A 50 -1.42 7.50 -5.42
C TRP A 50 -2.85 8.02 -5.26
N HIS A 51 -3.79 7.09 -5.25
CA HIS A 51 -5.21 7.36 -5.05
C HIS A 51 -5.81 6.41 -4.03
N ILE A 52 -6.79 6.90 -3.27
CA ILE A 52 -7.60 6.06 -2.40
C ILE A 52 -8.50 5.18 -3.26
N ALA A 53 -8.48 3.88 -3.00
CA ALA A 53 -9.29 2.86 -3.66
C ALA A 53 -10.15 2.08 -2.64
N GLY A 54 -10.99 1.17 -3.14
CA GLY A 54 -11.71 0.20 -2.29
C GLY A 54 -12.51 0.83 -1.15
N ALA A 55 -13.30 1.87 -1.44
CA ALA A 55 -14.12 2.59 -0.45
C ALA A 55 -13.35 3.20 0.74
N GLY A 56 -12.05 3.49 0.58
CA GLY A 56 -11.20 4.06 1.62
C GLY A 56 -10.20 3.09 2.23
N TYR A 57 -10.23 1.81 1.87
CA TYR A 57 -9.37 0.77 2.46
C TYR A 57 -8.24 0.31 1.53
N GLY A 58 -8.21 0.82 0.30
CA GLY A 58 -7.17 0.53 -0.69
C GLY A 58 -6.37 1.78 -1.05
N ILE A 59 -5.18 1.54 -1.57
CA ILE A 59 -4.28 2.55 -2.13
C ILE A 59 -3.86 2.03 -3.50
N HIS A 60 -4.06 2.83 -4.54
CA HIS A 60 -3.75 2.49 -5.92
C HIS A 60 -2.72 3.46 -6.47
N TRP A 61 -1.65 2.94 -7.08
CA TRP A 61 -0.67 3.70 -7.85
C TRP A 61 -0.87 3.41 -9.35
N PRO A 62 -1.50 4.32 -10.12
CA PRO A 62 -1.83 4.08 -11.51
C PRO A 62 -0.61 3.97 -12.43
N ASP A 63 0.48 4.71 -12.15
CA ASP A 63 1.65 4.75 -13.04
C ASP A 63 2.43 3.43 -13.07
N ILE A 64 2.34 2.66 -11.99
CA ILE A 64 3.03 1.38 -11.83
C ILE A 64 2.08 0.20 -11.70
N ASP A 65 0.75 0.46 -11.70
CA ASP A 65 -0.32 -0.53 -11.54
C ASP A 65 -0.10 -1.39 -10.28
N GLU A 66 0.09 -0.73 -9.14
CA GLU A 66 0.23 -1.37 -7.82
C GLU A 66 -0.97 -1.02 -6.93
N ASP A 67 -1.49 -2.04 -6.24
CA ASP A 67 -2.62 -1.91 -5.32
C ASP A 67 -2.25 -2.49 -3.95
N LEU A 68 -2.40 -1.67 -2.90
CA LEU A 68 -2.25 -2.09 -1.52
C LEU A 68 -3.57 -1.93 -0.77
N SER A 69 -3.76 -2.74 0.27
CA SER A 69 -4.91 -2.61 1.18
C SER A 69 -4.44 -2.39 2.61
N THR A 70 -5.20 -1.61 3.38
CA THR A 70 -4.91 -1.38 4.79
C THR A 70 -4.97 -2.67 5.59
N GLN A 71 -5.89 -3.59 5.24
CA GLN A 71 -5.94 -4.93 5.83
C GLN A 71 -4.67 -5.73 5.53
N GLY A 72 -4.18 -5.74 4.28
CA GLY A 72 -2.95 -6.44 3.92
C GLY A 72 -1.74 -5.90 4.70
N LEU A 73 -1.65 -4.59 4.83
CA LEU A 73 -0.61 -3.92 5.62
C LEU A 73 -0.69 -4.29 7.12
N LEU A 74 -1.89 -4.28 7.72
CA LEU A 74 -2.09 -4.69 9.12
C LEU A 74 -1.73 -6.16 9.39
N GLN A 75 -1.89 -7.02 8.38
CA GLN A 75 -1.53 -8.43 8.46
C GLN A 75 -0.05 -8.70 8.18
N GLY A 76 0.73 -7.68 7.78
CA GLY A 76 2.12 -7.86 7.34
C GLY A 76 2.21 -8.66 6.03
N ALA A 77 1.19 -8.57 5.17
CA ALA A 77 1.18 -9.26 3.89
C ALA A 77 2.17 -8.61 2.92
N LEU A 78 3.09 -9.43 2.41
CA LEU A 78 4.01 -9.06 1.34
C LEU A 78 3.25 -8.90 0.01
N ALA A 79 3.82 -8.18 -0.96
CA ALA A 79 3.29 -8.22 -2.32
C ALA A 79 3.20 -9.69 -2.77
N PRO A 80 2.16 -10.09 -3.52
CA PRO A 80 2.08 -11.42 -4.08
C PRO A 80 3.38 -11.68 -4.85
N ARG A 81 4.11 -12.73 -4.47
CA ARG A 81 5.18 -13.27 -5.34
C ARG A 81 4.46 -13.64 -6.62
N GLY A 82 4.72 -12.89 -7.69
CA GLY A 82 4.04 -13.06 -8.98
C GLY A 82 3.87 -14.54 -9.25
N ALA A 83 2.63 -15.01 -9.27
CA ALA A 83 2.34 -16.36 -9.67
C ALA A 83 2.86 -16.47 -11.09
N THR A 84 4.01 -17.12 -11.26
CA THR A 84 4.47 -17.54 -12.57
C THR A 84 3.32 -18.36 -13.10
N LYS A 85 2.64 -17.88 -14.14
CA LYS A 85 1.65 -18.67 -14.84
C LYS A 85 2.43 -19.84 -15.41
N ALA A 86 2.40 -20.98 -14.71
CA ALA A 86 2.94 -22.23 -15.23
C ALA A 86 2.16 -22.51 -16.52
N ALA A 87 2.93 -22.68 -17.60
CA ALA A 87 2.44 -23.01 -18.93
C ALA A 87 1.69 -24.36 -18.94
#